data_AF-K2F2J1-F1
#
_entry.id   AF-K2F2J1-F1
#
_cell.length_a   1.000
_cell.length_b   1.000
_cell.length_c   1.000
_cell.angle_alpha   90.00
_cell.angle_beta   90.00
_cell.angle_gamma   90.00
#
_symmetry.space_group_name_H-M   'P 1'
#
loop_
_entity.id
_entity.type
_entity.pdbx_description
1 polymer ?
#
loop_
_entity_poly.entity_id
_entity_poly.type
_entity_poly.pdbx_seq_one_letter_code
_entity_poly.pdbx_strand_id
1 'polypeptide(L)'
;MPKSIYTVKEVAGLLGFSTNTVYKYLEEGSIKSVRLGSEGRFRIPASEVERLLQEKGRKRVGIAKSLPANSNFPSIFDWFVGFMSIGIGFSQFIKPMYATTLNAMAGIAPIINIICILLIIGGILLLGFDMFDMRKGERRMFFNASMGLLYLVLAGIFASQASVVATGYLALSLVFIFAAFKKEDGYLHYLVFINILCILIGLATAVWPDSFGVFALSKYVSISKNVYSLFWILFFYFLLFSSYKAYRGNRIFIWVTNLTVGLLSCFYAIVAFANGYWGSSVFGVVLGTFSFIFPIREDFHFFETKNRKETIIGFFWLLGAFIAGSMILRMAHNSFQNSILTRMGREVETASAITGNFVDNGVSILETSLAIGNYKNLLQSEINKENLDKELKETFLLSDGAFRRVVVTNSDGEIVDTYPYYSQSQNVNISDRDYFTVPADKRTSFVTGIVVPKTPGIGPSILISLPILNDDDKFLGIILADINILELQKHLGEVGLDKKESLSVVDSQGNYILNTGIKGNKQIIYAEDLDTTPGNTKLAIGYNDDGVLEFAASRGVGEYGWTVLTNEPQSAAMRTYAMMGLGIFLFFILFTIGSMVFVIFLKKDADQI
;
A
#
# COMPACT_ATOMS: atom_id res chain seq x y z
N MET A 1 -31.23 -69.62 -13.40
CA MET A 1 -30.25 -69.96 -14.45
C MET A 1 -29.83 -68.68 -15.15
N PRO A 2 -28.53 -68.44 -15.41
CA PRO A 2 -28.09 -67.26 -16.16
C PRO A 2 -28.67 -67.30 -17.58
N LYS A 3 -29.15 -66.14 -18.05
CA LYS A 3 -29.80 -66.02 -19.36
C LYS A 3 -28.74 -66.15 -20.45
N SER A 4 -28.85 -67.14 -21.32
CA SER A 4 -27.84 -67.43 -22.35
C SER A 4 -27.90 -66.48 -23.56
N ILE A 5 -29.02 -65.79 -23.76
CA ILE A 5 -29.29 -64.96 -24.94
C ILE A 5 -30.06 -63.69 -24.55
N TYR A 6 -29.65 -62.57 -25.12
CA TYR A 6 -30.23 -61.23 -24.90
C TYR A 6 -30.89 -60.70 -26.18
N THR A 7 -31.91 -59.86 -25.98
CA THR A 7 -32.54 -59.07 -27.05
C THR A 7 -31.81 -57.73 -27.23
N VAL A 8 -31.99 -57.09 -28.39
CA VAL A 8 -31.42 -55.77 -28.69
C VAL A 8 -31.78 -54.73 -27.64
N LYS A 9 -33.04 -54.72 -27.16
CA LYS A 9 -33.51 -53.79 -26.13
C LYS A 9 -32.80 -54.00 -24.79
N GLU A 10 -32.56 -55.24 -24.41
CA GLU A 10 -31.85 -55.57 -23.17
C GLU A 10 -30.36 -55.20 -23.26
N VAL A 11 -29.71 -55.49 -24.39
CA VAL A 11 -28.32 -55.10 -24.62
C VAL A 11 -28.16 -53.57 -24.66
N ALA A 12 -29.11 -52.86 -25.28
CA ALA A 12 -29.15 -51.40 -25.26
C ALA A 12 -29.22 -50.85 -23.83
N GLY A 13 -30.09 -51.43 -22.98
CA GLY A 13 -30.19 -51.08 -21.56
C GLY A 13 -28.91 -51.35 -20.76
N LEU A 14 -28.28 -52.51 -20.96
CA LEU A 14 -27.04 -52.90 -20.26
C LEU A 14 -25.84 -52.04 -20.68
N LEU A 15 -25.74 -51.71 -21.97
CA LEU A 15 -24.64 -50.90 -22.51
C LEU A 15 -24.88 -49.39 -22.39
N GLY A 16 -26.11 -48.94 -22.12
CA GLY A 16 -26.47 -47.52 -22.04
C GLY A 16 -26.50 -46.85 -23.42
N PHE A 17 -26.84 -47.61 -24.47
CA PHE A 17 -26.97 -47.10 -25.85
C PHE A 17 -28.44 -47.06 -26.26
N SER A 18 -28.74 -46.30 -27.33
CA SER A 18 -30.05 -46.42 -27.99
C SER A 18 -30.16 -47.77 -28.72
N THR A 19 -31.39 -48.28 -28.88
CA THR A 19 -31.63 -49.51 -29.64
C THR A 19 -31.13 -49.39 -31.09
N ASN A 20 -31.26 -48.21 -31.70
CA ASN A 20 -30.80 -47.96 -33.08
C ASN A 20 -29.28 -48.10 -33.21
N THR A 21 -28.53 -47.63 -32.21
CA THR A 21 -27.07 -47.80 -32.15
C THR A 21 -26.69 -49.28 -32.10
N VAL A 22 -27.43 -50.09 -31.32
CA VAL A 22 -27.18 -51.54 -31.24
C VAL A 22 -27.52 -52.22 -32.56
N TYR A 23 -28.61 -51.85 -33.25
CA TYR A 23 -28.91 -52.36 -34.60
C TYR A 23 -27.82 -52.03 -35.61
N LYS A 24 -27.32 -50.80 -35.61
CA LYS A 24 -26.20 -50.39 -36.47
C LYS A 24 -24.96 -51.26 -36.25
N TYR A 25 -24.58 -51.52 -35.00
CA TYR A 25 -23.44 -52.38 -34.70
C TYR A 25 -23.66 -53.85 -35.06
N LEU A 26 -24.91 -54.32 -35.07
CA LEU A 26 -25.25 -55.67 -35.56
C LEU A 26 -25.12 -55.75 -37.08
N GLU A 27 -25.57 -54.73 -37.82
CA GLU A 27 -25.45 -54.65 -39.28
C GLU A 27 -23.99 -54.51 -39.72
N GLU A 28 -23.19 -53.73 -38.99
CA GLU A 28 -21.75 -53.57 -39.22
C GLU A 28 -20.93 -54.79 -38.77
N GLY A 29 -21.55 -55.80 -38.18
CA GLY A 29 -20.89 -57.01 -37.68
C GLY A 29 -20.01 -56.79 -36.44
N SER A 30 -20.08 -55.60 -35.82
CA SER A 30 -19.34 -55.25 -34.60
C SER A 30 -19.85 -55.95 -33.34
N ILE A 31 -21.13 -56.37 -33.35
CA ILE A 31 -21.74 -57.23 -32.33
C ILE A 31 -22.13 -58.55 -32.98
N LYS A 32 -21.63 -59.67 -32.46
CA LYS A 32 -22.03 -61.00 -32.91
C LYS A 32 -23.45 -61.31 -32.46
N SER A 33 -24.28 -61.77 -33.39
CA SER A 33 -25.66 -62.18 -33.10
C SER A 33 -26.09 -63.35 -33.96
N VAL A 34 -27.17 -64.00 -33.54
CA VAL A 34 -27.87 -65.03 -34.30
C VAL A 34 -29.25 -64.51 -34.65
N ARG A 35 -29.65 -64.69 -35.90
CA ARG A 35 -31.02 -64.42 -36.37
C ARG A 35 -31.75 -65.74 -36.49
N LEU A 36 -32.88 -65.86 -35.79
CA LEU A 36 -33.71 -67.07 -35.85
C LEU A 36 -34.62 -67.00 -37.08
N GLY A 37 -34.12 -67.47 -38.23
CA GLY A 37 -34.83 -67.44 -39.53
C GLY A 37 -34.56 -66.19 -40.37
N SER A 38 -35.10 -66.17 -41.60
CA SER A 38 -34.91 -65.08 -42.58
C SER A 38 -35.48 -63.73 -42.11
N GLU A 39 -36.54 -63.75 -41.30
CA GLU A 39 -37.18 -62.55 -40.72
C GLU A 39 -37.02 -62.43 -39.19
N GLY A 40 -36.21 -63.28 -38.57
CA GLY A 40 -36.10 -63.38 -37.11
C GLY A 40 -35.60 -62.10 -36.41
N ARG A 41 -35.96 -61.93 -35.13
CA ARG A 41 -35.36 -60.89 -34.28
C ARG A 41 -33.92 -61.28 -33.91
N PHE A 42 -33.00 -60.32 -33.88
CA PHE A 42 -31.63 -60.56 -33.41
C PHE A 42 -31.60 -61.07 -31.96
N ARG A 43 -30.69 -62.01 -31.74
CA ARG A 43 -30.40 -62.64 -30.46
C ARG A 43 -28.89 -62.58 -30.23
N ILE A 44 -28.49 -61.91 -29.15
CA ILE A 44 -27.08 -61.65 -28.83
C ILE A 44 -26.66 -62.62 -27.72
N PRO A 45 -25.65 -63.47 -27.92
CA PRO A 45 -25.17 -64.39 -26.89
C PRO A 45 -24.67 -63.66 -25.63
N ALA A 46 -24.88 -64.25 -24.46
CA ALA A 46 -24.40 -63.69 -23.18
C ALA A 46 -22.89 -63.39 -23.19
N SER A 47 -22.09 -64.28 -23.80
CA SER A 47 -20.64 -64.10 -23.94
C SER A 47 -20.24 -62.84 -24.71
N GLU A 48 -21.05 -62.43 -25.69
CA GLU A 48 -20.81 -61.22 -26.47
C GLU A 48 -21.19 -59.96 -25.66
N VAL A 49 -22.27 -60.03 -24.88
CA VAL A 49 -22.65 -58.94 -23.96
C VAL A 49 -21.59 -58.74 -22.88
N GLU A 50 -21.06 -59.83 -22.31
CA GLU A 50 -19.97 -59.79 -21.33
C GLU A 50 -18.68 -59.22 -21.92
N ARG A 51 -18.30 -59.61 -23.15
CA ARG A 51 -17.16 -59.01 -23.87
C ARG A 51 -17.30 -57.50 -23.96
N LEU A 52 -18.46 -57.01 -24.38
CA LEU A 52 -18.74 -55.58 -24.54
C LEU A 52 -18.76 -54.83 -23.20
N LEU A 53 -19.27 -55.46 -22.14
CA LEU A 53 -19.23 -54.89 -20.79
C LEU A 53 -17.81 -54.85 -20.21
N GLN A 54 -16.97 -55.85 -20.49
CA GLN A 54 -15.56 -55.85 -20.11
C GLN A 54 -14.76 -54.81 -20.90
N GLU A 55 -15.05 -54.59 -22.19
CA GLU A 55 -14.48 -53.50 -22.99
C GLU A 55 -14.91 -52.12 -22.48
N LYS A 56 -16.18 -51.97 -22.07
CA LYS A 56 -16.70 -50.76 -21.39
C LYS A 56 -16.00 -50.53 -20.05
N GLY A 57 -15.70 -51.60 -19.31
CA GLY A 57 -14.92 -51.56 -18.07
C GLY A 57 -13.44 -51.19 -18.28
N ARG A 58 -12.80 -51.72 -19.33
CA ARG A 58 -11.42 -51.37 -19.72
C ARG A 58 -11.27 -49.93 -20.22
N LYS A 59 -12.26 -49.41 -20.97
CA LYS A 59 -12.27 -48.00 -21.43
C LYS A 59 -12.49 -46.97 -20.32
N ARG A 60 -12.93 -47.37 -19.11
CA ARG A 60 -13.01 -46.45 -17.95
C ARG A 60 -11.73 -46.38 -17.12
N VAL A 61 -10.80 -47.32 -17.28
CA VAL A 61 -9.55 -47.37 -16.47
C VAL A 61 -8.31 -47.02 -17.30
N GLY A 62 -8.39 -47.09 -18.63
CA GLY A 62 -7.36 -46.56 -19.52
C GLY A 62 -7.90 -45.41 -20.34
N ILE A 63 -7.22 -44.26 -20.28
CA ILE A 63 -7.37 -43.09 -21.17
C ILE A 63 -8.42 -42.07 -20.68
N ALA A 64 -8.12 -41.42 -19.55
CA ALA A 64 -8.11 -39.96 -19.54
C ALA A 64 -6.79 -39.50 -20.18
N LYS A 65 -6.59 -39.78 -21.48
CA LYS A 65 -5.79 -38.84 -22.28
C LYS A 65 -6.74 -37.67 -22.51
N SER A 66 -6.26 -36.51 -22.10
CA SER A 66 -6.70 -35.22 -22.61
C SER A 66 -7.36 -35.35 -23.98
N LEU A 67 -8.62 -34.92 -24.06
CA LEU A 67 -9.24 -34.56 -25.32
C LEU A 67 -8.25 -33.67 -26.11
N PRO A 68 -8.16 -33.81 -27.45
CA PRO A 68 -7.21 -33.06 -28.24
C PRO A 68 -7.37 -31.56 -27.96
N ALA A 69 -6.23 -30.91 -27.76
CA ALA A 69 -6.02 -29.51 -27.42
C ALA A 69 -6.50 -28.53 -28.52
N ASN A 70 -7.79 -28.59 -28.83
CA ASN A 70 -8.45 -27.81 -29.87
C ASN A 70 -9.67 -27.03 -29.33
N SER A 71 -9.75 -26.80 -28.02
CA SER A 71 -10.71 -25.82 -27.50
C SER A 71 -10.18 -24.42 -27.78
N ASN A 72 -10.96 -23.57 -28.44
CA ASN A 72 -10.62 -22.17 -28.76
C ASN A 72 -10.69 -21.26 -27.52
N PHE A 73 -10.28 -21.77 -26.36
CA PHE A 73 -10.49 -21.13 -25.07
C PHE A 73 -9.17 -20.96 -24.31
N PRO A 74 -8.96 -19.81 -23.63
CA PRO A 74 -7.82 -19.64 -22.73
C PRO A 74 -7.90 -20.63 -21.57
N SER A 75 -6.78 -21.23 -21.21
CA SER A 75 -6.70 -22.09 -20.03
C SER A 75 -6.94 -21.29 -18.75
N ILE A 76 -7.35 -21.96 -17.66
CA ILE A 76 -7.49 -21.29 -16.34
C ILE A 76 -6.18 -20.62 -15.90
N PHE A 77 -5.03 -21.16 -16.32
CA PHE A 77 -3.74 -20.53 -16.08
C PHE A 77 -3.55 -19.24 -16.90
N ASP A 78 -4.00 -19.20 -18.15
CA ASP A 78 -4.02 -17.97 -18.96
C ASP A 78 -4.94 -16.92 -18.30
N TRP A 79 -6.08 -17.34 -17.73
CA TRP A 79 -6.96 -16.48 -16.94
C TRP A 79 -6.28 -15.92 -15.69
N PHE A 80 -5.64 -16.81 -14.90
CA PHE A 80 -4.87 -16.44 -13.72
C PHE A 80 -3.84 -15.36 -14.04
N VAL A 81 -3.00 -15.59 -15.07
CA VAL A 81 -1.97 -14.61 -15.41
C VAL A 81 -2.59 -13.36 -16.03
N GLY A 82 -3.62 -13.48 -16.87
CA GLY A 82 -4.25 -12.32 -17.49
C GLY A 82 -4.74 -11.32 -16.45
N PHE A 83 -5.49 -11.80 -15.46
CA PHE A 83 -5.92 -10.97 -14.33
C PHE A 83 -4.76 -10.50 -13.45
N MET A 84 -3.75 -11.34 -13.23
CA MET A 84 -2.57 -10.94 -12.46
C MET A 84 -1.80 -9.81 -13.15
N SER A 85 -1.62 -9.87 -14.47
CA SER A 85 -0.93 -8.86 -15.29
C SER A 85 -1.70 -7.54 -15.27
N ILE A 86 -3.01 -7.59 -15.49
CA ILE A 86 -3.88 -6.42 -15.43
C ILE A 86 -3.86 -5.82 -14.02
N GLY A 87 -4.01 -6.63 -12.98
CA GLY A 87 -4.02 -6.19 -11.60
C GLY A 87 -2.70 -5.56 -11.14
N ILE A 88 -1.56 -6.16 -11.49
CA ILE A 88 -0.23 -5.60 -11.18
C ILE A 88 -0.03 -4.29 -11.94
N GLY A 89 -0.41 -4.23 -13.21
CA GLY A 89 -0.32 -3.00 -14.00
C GLY A 89 -1.15 -1.86 -13.39
N PHE A 90 -2.39 -2.13 -12.97
CA PHE A 90 -3.23 -1.16 -12.27
C PHE A 90 -2.70 -0.78 -10.88
N SER A 91 -2.14 -1.73 -10.13
CA SER A 91 -1.64 -1.45 -8.78
C SER A 91 -0.54 -0.38 -8.78
N GLN A 92 0.28 -0.35 -9.83
CA GLN A 92 1.35 0.65 -9.98
C GLN A 92 0.81 2.05 -10.30
N PHE A 93 -0.39 2.17 -10.90
CA PHE A 93 -1.05 3.47 -11.08
C PHE A 93 -1.71 3.98 -9.79
N ILE A 94 -2.09 3.08 -8.89
CA ILE A 94 -2.69 3.45 -7.59
C ILE A 94 -1.58 3.88 -6.63
N LYS A 95 -0.48 3.12 -6.56
CA LYS A 95 0.69 3.47 -5.75
C LYS A 95 1.96 3.15 -6.55
N PRO A 96 2.54 4.13 -7.25
CA PRO A 96 3.77 3.92 -7.99
C PRO A 96 4.89 3.51 -7.04
N MET A 97 5.62 2.47 -7.36
CA MET A 97 6.73 1.97 -6.52
C MET A 97 7.89 2.97 -6.35
N TYR A 98 8.01 3.97 -7.24
CA TYR A 98 8.88 5.13 -7.03
C TYR A 98 8.43 6.09 -5.93
N ALA A 99 7.40 5.70 -5.17
CA ALA A 99 6.98 6.32 -3.93
C ALA A 99 7.59 5.59 -2.69
N THR A 100 8.50 4.62 -2.86
CA THR A 100 9.29 4.00 -1.77
C THR A 100 10.81 3.96 -1.98
N THR A 101 11.38 4.67 -2.97
CA THR A 101 12.83 4.60 -3.27
C THR A 101 13.52 5.96 -3.34
N LEU A 102 14.73 6.03 -2.76
CA LEU A 102 15.65 7.17 -2.87
C LEU A 102 15.82 7.62 -4.33
N ASN A 103 16.10 8.93 -4.49
CA ASN A 103 16.30 9.72 -5.73
C ASN A 103 16.95 9.01 -6.93
N ALA A 104 17.71 7.94 -6.74
CA ALA A 104 18.34 7.14 -7.80
C ALA A 104 17.36 6.48 -8.80
N MET A 105 16.09 6.27 -8.43
CA MET A 105 15.11 5.63 -9.33
C MET A 105 14.14 6.58 -10.06
N ALA A 106 14.21 7.89 -9.80
CA ALA A 106 13.38 8.87 -10.50
C ALA A 106 13.58 8.81 -12.02
N GLY A 107 14.81 8.56 -12.49
CA GLY A 107 15.11 8.37 -13.92
C GLY A 107 14.50 7.11 -14.55
N ILE A 108 14.16 6.11 -13.72
CA ILE A 108 13.54 4.85 -14.17
C ILE A 108 12.00 4.99 -14.16
N ALA A 109 11.44 6.04 -13.54
CA ALA A 109 9.99 6.33 -13.43
C ALA A 109 9.17 6.09 -14.71
N PRO A 110 9.61 6.58 -15.88
CA PRO A 110 8.88 6.39 -17.13
C PRO A 110 8.85 4.92 -17.58
N ILE A 111 9.91 4.15 -17.26
CA ILE A 111 10.08 2.78 -17.73
C ILE A 111 9.10 1.82 -17.05
N ILE A 112 8.87 1.91 -15.73
CA ILE A 112 7.85 1.03 -15.09
C ILE A 112 6.45 1.40 -15.57
N ASN A 113 6.15 2.68 -15.79
CA ASN A 113 4.84 3.06 -16.35
C ASN A 113 4.61 2.40 -17.71
N ILE A 114 5.61 2.41 -18.58
CA ILE A 114 5.56 1.71 -19.87
C ILE A 114 5.36 0.20 -19.66
N ILE A 115 6.14 -0.44 -18.79
CA ILE A 115 6.02 -1.87 -18.50
C ILE A 115 4.62 -2.22 -17.95
N CYS A 116 4.05 -1.38 -17.10
CA CYS A 116 2.72 -1.60 -16.53
C CYS A 116 1.62 -1.48 -17.58
N ILE A 117 1.71 -0.51 -18.48
CA ILE A 117 0.80 -0.40 -19.63
C ILE A 117 0.93 -1.64 -20.51
N LEU A 118 2.15 -2.08 -20.79
CA LEU A 118 2.41 -3.29 -21.57
C LEU A 118 1.88 -4.55 -20.87
N LEU A 119 1.94 -4.64 -19.54
CA LEU A 119 1.33 -5.74 -18.78
C LEU A 119 -0.19 -5.70 -18.81
N ILE A 120 -0.82 -4.52 -18.78
CA ILE A 120 -2.28 -4.41 -18.91
C ILE A 120 -2.70 -4.88 -20.31
N ILE A 121 -2.05 -4.35 -21.35
CA ILE A 121 -2.32 -4.73 -22.74
C ILE A 121 -2.03 -6.23 -22.93
N GLY A 122 -0.91 -6.71 -22.41
CA GLY A 122 -0.52 -8.12 -22.45
C GLY A 122 -1.53 -9.01 -21.73
N GLY A 123 -1.97 -8.65 -20.53
CA GLY A 123 -3.01 -9.40 -19.82
C GLY A 123 -4.32 -9.47 -20.60
N ILE A 124 -4.78 -8.36 -21.18
CA ILE A 124 -5.99 -8.34 -22.03
C ILE A 124 -5.81 -9.20 -23.28
N LEU A 125 -4.65 -9.08 -23.94
CA LEU A 125 -4.34 -9.86 -25.13
C LEU A 125 -4.23 -11.35 -24.82
N LEU A 126 -3.67 -11.75 -23.67
CA LEU A 126 -3.55 -13.15 -23.24
C LEU A 126 -4.94 -13.77 -23.09
N LEU A 127 -5.86 -13.06 -22.45
CA LEU A 127 -7.25 -13.50 -22.27
C LEU A 127 -8.00 -13.55 -23.61
N GLY A 128 -7.72 -12.61 -24.52
CA GLY A 128 -8.33 -12.57 -25.86
C GLY A 128 -7.68 -13.51 -26.88
N PHE A 129 -6.45 -13.99 -26.63
CA PHE A 129 -5.59 -14.60 -27.66
C PHE A 129 -6.25 -15.80 -28.33
N ASP A 130 -6.83 -16.68 -27.52
CA ASP A 130 -7.52 -17.87 -27.98
C ASP A 130 -8.93 -17.55 -28.54
N MET A 131 -9.57 -16.46 -28.09
CA MET A 131 -10.90 -16.05 -28.54
C MET A 131 -10.91 -15.37 -29.91
N PHE A 132 -9.82 -14.69 -30.27
CA PHE A 132 -9.64 -13.99 -31.55
C PHE A 132 -8.91 -14.84 -32.61
N ASP A 133 -8.74 -16.14 -32.35
CA ASP A 133 -8.15 -17.11 -33.29
C ASP A 133 -6.74 -16.71 -33.77
N MET A 134 -5.95 -16.10 -32.88
CA MET A 134 -4.57 -15.68 -33.19
C MET A 134 -3.56 -16.85 -33.17
N ARG A 135 -4.05 -18.09 -33.28
CA ARG A 135 -3.41 -19.38 -32.94
C ARG A 135 -2.32 -19.90 -33.88
N LYS A 136 -1.49 -19.04 -34.47
CA LYS A 136 -0.22 -19.53 -35.04
C LYS A 136 0.75 -19.80 -33.88
N GLY A 137 1.22 -21.04 -33.72
CA GLY A 137 2.03 -21.48 -32.58
C GLY A 137 3.23 -20.58 -32.27
N GLU A 138 3.89 -20.07 -33.31
CA GLU A 138 5.00 -19.11 -33.22
C GLU A 138 4.59 -17.77 -32.58
N ARG A 139 3.37 -17.29 -32.84
CA ARG A 139 2.86 -16.05 -32.25
C ARG A 139 2.61 -16.20 -30.74
N ARG A 140 2.08 -17.34 -30.30
CA ARG A 140 1.87 -17.62 -28.87
C ARG A 140 3.20 -17.78 -28.13
N MET A 141 4.18 -18.44 -28.75
CA MET A 141 5.54 -18.53 -28.22
C MET A 141 6.17 -17.14 -28.03
N PHE A 142 6.14 -16.30 -29.07
CA PHE A 142 6.67 -14.93 -28.99
C PHE A 142 5.98 -14.10 -27.92
N PHE A 143 4.65 -14.23 -27.83
CA PHE A 143 3.85 -13.54 -26.82
C PHE A 143 4.22 -13.97 -25.39
N ASN A 144 4.31 -15.28 -25.14
CA ASN A 144 4.72 -15.82 -23.84
C ASN A 144 6.14 -15.37 -23.47
N ALA A 145 7.08 -15.39 -24.42
CA ALA A 145 8.44 -14.89 -24.20
C ALA A 145 8.46 -13.40 -23.86
N SER A 146 7.65 -12.59 -24.54
CA SER A 146 7.52 -11.15 -24.27
C SER A 146 6.95 -10.87 -22.88
N MET A 147 5.89 -11.58 -22.49
CA MET A 147 5.33 -11.50 -21.13
C MET A 147 6.35 -11.93 -20.08
N GLY A 148 7.10 -13.01 -20.34
CA GLY A 148 8.21 -13.46 -19.49
C GLY A 148 9.26 -12.37 -19.29
N LEU A 149 9.68 -11.70 -20.38
CA LEU A 149 10.65 -10.61 -20.33
C LEU A 149 10.12 -9.41 -19.51
N LEU A 150 8.86 -9.01 -19.68
CA LEU A 150 8.27 -7.92 -18.89
C LEU A 150 8.31 -8.23 -17.38
N TYR A 151 7.95 -9.47 -17.01
CA TYR A 151 8.03 -9.92 -15.63
C TYR A 151 9.47 -10.03 -15.12
N LEU A 152 10.43 -10.39 -15.97
CA LEU A 152 11.85 -10.44 -15.61
C LEU A 152 12.39 -9.04 -15.29
N VAL A 153 12.05 -8.04 -16.11
CA VAL A 153 12.46 -6.65 -15.87
C VAL A 153 11.86 -6.14 -14.56
N LEU A 154 10.57 -6.40 -14.30
CA LEU A 154 9.96 -6.08 -13.00
C LEU A 154 10.65 -6.80 -11.85
N ALA A 155 10.93 -8.10 -11.99
CA ALA A 155 11.65 -8.85 -10.97
C ALA A 155 13.02 -8.22 -10.66
N GLY A 156 13.76 -7.80 -11.68
CA GLY A 156 15.05 -7.12 -11.52
C GLY A 156 14.93 -5.80 -10.77
N ILE A 157 13.94 -4.97 -11.12
CA ILE A 157 13.70 -3.69 -10.45
C ILE A 157 13.33 -3.94 -8.98
N PHE A 158 12.37 -4.83 -8.69
CA PHE A 158 11.98 -5.13 -7.31
C PHE A 158 13.10 -5.82 -6.52
N ALA A 159 13.93 -6.64 -7.15
CA ALA A 159 15.08 -7.29 -6.51
C ALA A 159 16.15 -6.27 -6.10
N SER A 160 16.37 -5.23 -6.91
CA SER A 160 17.30 -4.15 -6.57
C SER A 160 16.89 -3.34 -5.34
N GLN A 161 15.61 -3.44 -4.95
CA GLN A 161 15.04 -2.83 -3.75
C GLN A 161 14.94 -3.83 -2.59
N ALA A 162 15.57 -5.01 -2.72
CA ALA A 162 15.42 -6.12 -1.79
C ALA A 162 13.95 -6.49 -1.51
N SER A 163 13.04 -6.28 -2.48
CA SER A 163 11.62 -6.55 -2.28
C SER A 163 11.30 -8.02 -2.57
N VAL A 164 10.65 -8.69 -1.61
CA VAL A 164 10.20 -10.08 -1.73
C VAL A 164 9.29 -10.29 -2.94
N VAL A 165 8.52 -9.28 -3.34
CA VAL A 165 7.60 -9.36 -4.49
C VAL A 165 8.33 -9.71 -5.79
N ALA A 166 9.63 -9.38 -5.88
CA ALA A 166 10.50 -9.79 -6.98
C ALA A 166 10.45 -11.30 -7.22
N THR A 167 10.33 -12.11 -6.16
CA THR A 167 10.24 -13.57 -6.27
C THR A 167 8.98 -14.02 -7.02
N GLY A 168 7.86 -13.33 -6.81
CA GLY A 168 6.61 -13.55 -7.52
C GLY A 168 6.75 -13.29 -9.01
N TYR A 169 7.34 -12.14 -9.37
CA TYR A 169 7.55 -11.76 -10.77
C TYR A 169 8.60 -12.66 -11.44
N LEU A 170 9.65 -13.04 -10.73
CA LEU A 170 10.65 -13.98 -11.25
C LEU A 170 10.04 -15.37 -11.49
N ALA A 171 9.18 -15.87 -10.58
CA ALA A 171 8.48 -17.13 -10.77
C ALA A 171 7.58 -17.10 -12.01
N LEU A 172 6.80 -16.02 -12.21
CA LEU A 172 5.99 -15.84 -13.42
C LEU A 172 6.87 -15.81 -14.68
N SER A 173 7.94 -15.01 -14.67
CA SER A 173 8.89 -14.91 -15.77
C SER A 173 9.41 -16.28 -16.19
N LEU A 174 9.89 -17.08 -15.23
CA LEU A 174 10.46 -18.40 -15.50
C LEU A 174 9.40 -19.35 -16.11
N VAL A 175 8.17 -19.32 -15.62
CA VAL A 175 7.09 -20.15 -16.16
C VAL A 175 6.67 -19.69 -17.56
N PHE A 176 6.65 -18.40 -17.84
CA PHE A 176 6.35 -17.90 -19.19
C PHE A 176 7.42 -18.25 -20.21
N ILE A 177 8.68 -18.10 -19.83
CA ILE A 177 9.80 -18.52 -20.67
C ILE A 177 9.71 -20.02 -20.92
N PHE A 178 9.44 -20.84 -19.90
CA PHE A 178 9.23 -22.28 -20.06
C PHE A 178 8.04 -22.60 -20.99
N ALA A 179 6.90 -21.94 -20.80
CA ALA A 179 5.70 -22.10 -21.61
C ALA A 179 5.86 -21.61 -23.06
N ALA A 180 6.87 -20.77 -23.34
CA ALA A 180 7.22 -20.40 -24.70
C ALA A 180 7.88 -21.56 -25.47
N PHE A 181 8.70 -22.38 -24.80
CA PHE A 181 9.42 -23.49 -25.43
C PHE A 181 8.65 -24.82 -25.41
N LYS A 182 7.79 -25.05 -24.41
CA LYS A 182 7.09 -26.33 -24.26
C LYS A 182 5.59 -26.12 -24.08
N LYS A 183 4.80 -26.68 -25.00
CA LYS A 183 3.34 -26.64 -24.91
C LYS A 183 2.86 -27.76 -23.98
N GLU A 184 2.52 -27.39 -22.76
CA GLU A 184 1.99 -28.29 -21.72
C GLU A 184 0.62 -27.83 -21.20
N ASP A 185 -0.02 -28.67 -20.40
CA ASP A 185 -1.28 -28.35 -19.71
C ASP A 185 -1.11 -27.13 -18.78
N GLY A 186 -2.07 -26.20 -18.82
CA GLY A 186 -2.10 -25.03 -17.93
C GLY A 186 -2.05 -25.39 -16.45
N TYR A 187 -2.59 -26.55 -16.05
CA TYR A 187 -2.47 -27.00 -14.66
C TYR A 187 -1.03 -27.36 -14.27
N LEU A 188 -0.25 -27.92 -15.18
CA LEU A 188 1.16 -28.19 -14.93
C LEU A 188 1.94 -26.89 -14.78
N HIS A 189 1.69 -25.89 -15.63
CA HIS A 189 2.32 -24.56 -15.49
C HIS A 189 2.02 -23.92 -14.13
N TYR A 190 0.79 -24.03 -13.64
CA TYR A 190 0.42 -23.56 -12.31
C TYR A 190 1.17 -24.30 -11.19
N LEU A 191 1.24 -25.64 -11.24
CA LEU A 191 1.98 -26.41 -10.25
C LEU A 191 3.48 -26.08 -10.27
N VAL A 192 4.08 -25.90 -11.45
CA VAL A 192 5.48 -25.48 -11.58
C VAL A 192 5.66 -24.08 -10.99
N PHE A 193 4.75 -23.15 -11.28
CA PHE A 193 4.76 -21.78 -10.74
C PHE A 193 4.79 -21.76 -9.21
N ILE A 194 3.86 -22.45 -8.53
CA ILE A 194 3.78 -22.41 -7.06
C ILE A 194 5.02 -23.03 -6.40
N ASN A 195 5.64 -24.04 -7.02
CA ASN A 195 6.85 -24.67 -6.50
C ASN A 195 8.08 -23.76 -6.69
N ILE A 196 8.23 -23.15 -7.86
CA ILE A 196 9.28 -22.15 -8.11
C ILE A 196 9.12 -20.98 -7.15
N LEU A 197 7.90 -20.47 -6.97
CA LEU A 197 7.60 -19.39 -6.05
C LEU A 197 8.01 -19.73 -4.61
N CYS A 198 7.69 -20.94 -4.13
CA CYS A 198 8.05 -21.39 -2.79
C CYS A 198 9.59 -21.46 -2.59
N ILE A 199 10.33 -21.92 -3.60
CA ILE A 199 11.80 -21.94 -3.57
C ILE A 199 12.34 -20.50 -3.52
N LEU A 200 11.86 -19.63 -4.39
CA LEU A 200 12.35 -18.26 -4.50
C LEU A 200 12.05 -17.45 -3.24
N ILE A 201 10.88 -17.62 -2.61
CA ILE A 201 10.57 -16.99 -1.33
C ILE A 201 11.55 -17.48 -0.24
N GLY A 202 11.83 -18.78 -0.18
CA GLY A 202 12.82 -19.33 0.74
C GLY A 202 14.21 -18.73 0.56
N LEU A 203 14.68 -18.63 -0.69
CA LEU A 203 15.95 -17.98 -1.00
C LEU A 203 15.95 -16.50 -0.65
N ALA A 204 14.89 -15.77 -0.98
CA ALA A 204 14.77 -14.35 -0.65
C ALA A 204 14.77 -14.10 0.86
N THR A 205 14.13 -14.95 1.67
CA THR A 205 14.18 -14.83 3.14
C THR A 205 15.58 -15.09 3.71
N ALA A 206 16.40 -15.90 3.04
CA ALA A 206 17.78 -16.16 3.44
C ALA A 206 18.71 -14.98 3.11
N VAL A 207 18.51 -14.36 1.94
CA VAL A 207 19.33 -13.24 1.41
C VAL A 207 18.91 -11.89 1.98
N TRP A 208 17.60 -11.64 2.12
CA TRP A 208 17.01 -10.38 2.59
C TRP A 208 16.09 -10.61 3.80
N PRO A 209 16.64 -10.97 4.98
CA PRO A 209 15.83 -11.29 6.15
C PRO A 209 14.94 -10.11 6.61
N ASP A 210 15.40 -8.87 6.42
CA ASP A 210 14.72 -7.66 6.86
C ASP A 210 13.62 -7.17 5.89
N SER A 211 13.64 -7.65 4.65
CA SER A 211 12.64 -7.29 3.62
C SER A 211 11.24 -7.83 3.92
N PHE A 212 11.19 -8.87 4.75
CA PHE A 212 9.97 -9.53 5.12
C PHE A 212 9.46 -8.93 6.43
N GLY A 213 8.29 -8.30 6.37
CA GLY A 213 7.43 -8.11 7.54
C GLY A 213 7.06 -9.43 8.25
N VAL A 214 7.55 -10.60 7.81
CA VAL A 214 7.53 -11.84 8.62
C VAL A 214 8.34 -11.67 9.91
N PHE A 215 9.29 -10.73 9.97
CA PHE A 215 9.87 -10.31 11.26
C PHE A 215 8.90 -9.51 12.16
N ALA A 216 7.75 -9.06 11.64
CA ALA A 216 6.67 -8.59 12.51
C ALA A 216 6.07 -9.75 13.31
N LEU A 217 5.95 -10.96 12.74
CA LEU A 217 5.56 -12.16 13.49
C LEU A 217 6.68 -12.67 14.40
N SER A 218 7.94 -12.63 13.96
CA SER A 218 9.05 -13.04 14.84
C SER A 218 9.28 -12.06 16.01
N LYS A 219 8.92 -10.77 15.88
CA LYS A 219 8.82 -9.84 17.01
C LYS A 219 7.85 -10.31 18.09
N TYR A 220 6.80 -11.07 17.74
CA TYR A 220 5.84 -11.62 18.69
C TYR A 220 6.19 -13.04 19.18
N VAL A 221 6.99 -13.82 18.43
CA VAL A 221 7.20 -15.26 18.72
C VAL A 221 8.67 -15.62 19.00
N SER A 222 9.62 -14.68 18.91
CA SER A 222 11.05 -14.91 19.23
C SER A 222 11.66 -16.14 18.53
N ILE A 223 11.24 -16.45 17.31
CA ILE A 223 11.70 -17.62 16.55
C ILE A 223 13.09 -17.32 15.98
N SER A 224 14.06 -18.21 16.23
CA SER A 224 15.40 -18.08 15.66
C SER A 224 15.42 -18.34 14.14
N LYS A 225 16.34 -17.70 13.42
CA LYS A 225 16.52 -17.83 11.95
C LYS A 225 16.62 -19.30 11.50
N ASN A 226 17.28 -20.14 12.31
CA ASN A 226 17.47 -21.56 12.01
C ASN A 226 16.16 -22.34 12.08
N VAL A 227 15.32 -22.03 13.08
CA VAL A 227 14.00 -22.68 13.24
C VAL A 227 13.08 -22.30 12.08
N TYR A 228 13.04 -21.03 11.69
CA TYR A 228 12.28 -20.59 10.51
C TYR A 228 12.74 -21.31 9.23
N SER A 229 14.06 -21.39 9.00
CA SER A 229 14.62 -22.06 7.82
C SER A 229 14.25 -23.55 7.77
N LEU A 230 14.28 -24.24 8.92
CA LEU A 230 13.83 -25.63 9.03
C LEU A 230 12.35 -25.79 8.66
N PHE A 231 11.48 -24.93 9.22
CA PHE A 231 10.05 -24.95 8.90
C PHE A 231 9.81 -24.69 7.40
N TRP A 232 10.55 -23.78 6.80
CA TRP A 232 10.42 -23.48 5.36
C TRP A 232 10.84 -24.65 4.48
N ILE A 233 11.94 -25.34 4.83
CA ILE A 233 12.39 -26.54 4.11
C ILE A 233 11.33 -27.65 4.21
N LEU A 234 10.79 -27.90 5.42
CA LEU A 234 9.73 -28.89 5.61
C LEU A 234 8.48 -28.54 4.81
N PHE A 235 8.07 -27.26 4.81
CA PHE A 235 6.94 -26.77 4.02
C PHE A 235 7.18 -26.95 2.51
N PHE A 236 8.38 -26.66 2.03
CA PHE A 236 8.74 -26.86 0.63
C PHE A 236 8.63 -28.33 0.20
N TYR A 237 9.19 -29.26 0.99
CA TYR A 237 9.08 -30.68 0.68
C TYR A 237 7.63 -31.18 0.71
N PHE A 238 6.83 -30.67 1.66
CA PHE A 238 5.39 -30.94 1.71
C PHE A 238 4.68 -30.46 0.44
N LEU A 239 4.93 -29.20 0.04
CA LEU A 239 4.30 -28.61 -1.14
C LEU A 239 4.71 -29.35 -2.42
N LEU A 240 5.99 -29.73 -2.55
CA LEU A 240 6.52 -30.48 -3.69
C LEU A 240 5.89 -31.87 -3.78
N PHE A 241 5.81 -32.60 -2.67
CA PHE A 241 5.18 -33.91 -2.60
C PHE A 241 3.68 -33.82 -2.93
N SER A 242 2.99 -32.85 -2.35
CA SER A 242 1.57 -32.60 -2.57
C SER A 242 1.29 -32.26 -4.04
N SER A 243 2.10 -31.38 -4.63
CA SER A 243 2.02 -30.99 -6.04
C SER A 243 2.26 -32.17 -6.98
N TYR A 244 3.25 -33.02 -6.67
CA TYR A 244 3.54 -34.22 -7.46
C TYR A 244 2.37 -35.22 -7.44
N LYS A 245 1.77 -35.45 -6.27
CA LYS A 245 0.57 -36.32 -6.15
C LYS A 245 -0.65 -35.69 -6.82
N ALA A 246 -0.80 -34.37 -6.75
CA ALA A 246 -1.85 -33.64 -7.44
C ALA A 246 -1.72 -33.75 -8.97
N TYR A 247 -0.49 -33.63 -9.50
CA TYR A 247 -0.19 -33.83 -10.92
C TYR A 247 -0.55 -35.24 -11.41
N ARG A 248 -0.33 -36.27 -10.57
CA ARG A 248 -0.77 -37.65 -10.87
C ARG A 248 -2.29 -37.86 -10.80
N GLY A 249 -3.08 -36.80 -10.59
CA GLY A 249 -4.54 -36.85 -10.60
C GLY A 249 -5.19 -37.25 -9.28
N ASN A 250 -4.45 -37.25 -8.16
CA ASN A 250 -5.06 -37.55 -6.87
C ASN A 250 -5.90 -36.36 -6.36
N ARG A 251 -7.22 -36.54 -6.35
CA ARG A 251 -8.19 -35.50 -5.97
C ARG A 251 -7.93 -34.89 -4.59
N ILE A 252 -7.54 -35.68 -3.59
CA ILE A 252 -7.27 -35.16 -2.23
C ILE A 252 -6.09 -34.20 -2.27
N PHE A 253 -4.99 -34.57 -2.94
CA PHE A 253 -3.79 -33.74 -3.02
C PHE A 253 -3.98 -32.51 -3.92
N ILE A 254 -4.86 -32.57 -4.93
CA ILE A 254 -5.28 -31.37 -5.68
C ILE A 254 -5.92 -30.36 -4.73
N TRP A 255 -6.86 -30.80 -3.88
CA TRP A 255 -7.52 -29.92 -2.92
C TRP A 255 -6.56 -29.40 -1.85
N VAL A 256 -5.76 -30.29 -1.24
CA VAL A 256 -4.81 -29.90 -0.18
C VAL A 256 -3.79 -28.88 -0.67
N THR A 257 -3.18 -29.11 -1.84
CA THR A 257 -2.18 -28.18 -2.41
C THR A 257 -2.78 -26.80 -2.62
N ASN A 258 -3.93 -26.74 -3.28
CA ASN A 258 -4.60 -25.50 -3.65
C ASN A 258 -5.18 -24.75 -2.45
N LEU A 259 -5.74 -25.47 -1.46
CA LEU A 259 -6.27 -24.85 -0.25
C LEU A 259 -5.15 -24.25 0.59
N THR A 260 -4.01 -24.93 0.72
CA THR A 260 -2.84 -24.41 1.42
C THR A 260 -2.28 -23.16 0.74
N VAL A 261 -2.04 -23.20 -0.57
CA VAL A 261 -1.55 -22.02 -1.32
C VAL A 261 -2.57 -20.88 -1.27
N GLY A 262 -3.87 -21.20 -1.40
CA GLY A 262 -4.95 -20.23 -1.36
C GLY A 262 -5.02 -19.48 -0.04
N LEU A 263 -5.05 -20.20 1.09
CA LEU A 263 -5.09 -19.59 2.42
C LEU A 263 -3.84 -18.75 2.73
N LEU A 264 -2.65 -19.25 2.40
CA LEU A 264 -1.41 -18.50 2.60
C LEU A 264 -1.37 -17.23 1.75
N SER A 265 -1.85 -17.28 0.52
CA SER A 265 -1.90 -16.13 -0.39
C SER A 265 -2.91 -15.08 0.07
N CYS A 266 -4.07 -15.49 0.59
CA CYS A 266 -5.04 -14.59 1.21
C CYS A 266 -4.48 -13.92 2.47
N PHE A 267 -3.81 -14.70 3.33
CA PHE A 267 -3.14 -14.15 4.52
C PHE A 267 -2.06 -13.12 4.12
N TYR A 268 -1.21 -13.48 3.15
CA TYR A 268 -0.21 -12.58 2.59
C TYR A 268 -0.85 -11.31 2.03
N ALA A 269 -1.95 -11.44 1.29
CA ALA A 269 -2.67 -10.31 0.73
C ALA A 269 -3.13 -9.34 1.83
N ILE A 270 -3.77 -9.85 2.90
CA ILE A 270 -4.24 -9.03 4.03
C ILE A 270 -3.08 -8.31 4.72
N VAL A 271 -1.97 -9.00 4.98
CA VAL A 271 -0.79 -8.40 5.63
C VAL A 271 -0.14 -7.36 4.73
N ALA A 272 0.07 -7.66 3.44
CA ALA A 272 0.59 -6.71 2.48
C ALA A 272 -0.31 -5.47 2.38
N PHE A 273 -1.61 -5.70 2.44
CA PHE A 273 -2.63 -4.69 2.28
C PHE A 273 -2.65 -3.73 3.49
N ALA A 274 -2.60 -4.28 4.70
CA ALA A 274 -2.53 -3.51 5.95
C ALA A 274 -1.29 -2.60 6.04
N ASN A 275 -0.23 -2.92 5.29
CA ASN A 275 1.00 -2.14 5.21
C ASN A 275 1.05 -1.24 3.95
N GLY A 276 -0.02 -1.17 3.17
CA GLY A 276 -0.10 -0.32 1.98
C GLY A 276 0.74 -0.81 0.78
N TYR A 277 1.05 -2.11 0.70
CA TYR A 277 1.75 -2.73 -0.43
C TYR A 277 0.76 -3.28 -1.48
N TRP A 278 0.17 -2.38 -2.27
CA TRP A 278 -0.91 -2.72 -3.21
C TRP A 278 -0.57 -3.82 -4.22
N GLY A 279 0.60 -3.76 -4.87
CA GLY A 279 0.99 -4.77 -5.86
C GLY A 279 1.10 -6.17 -5.27
N SER A 280 1.67 -6.26 -4.07
CA SER A 280 1.76 -7.50 -3.27
C SER A 280 0.38 -8.04 -2.89
N SER A 281 -0.53 -7.14 -2.48
CA SER A 281 -1.90 -7.51 -2.14
C SER A 281 -2.65 -8.05 -3.34
N VAL A 282 -2.58 -7.38 -4.49
CA VAL A 282 -3.23 -7.84 -5.72
C VAL A 282 -2.66 -9.20 -6.14
N PHE A 283 -1.34 -9.38 -6.08
CA PHE A 283 -0.71 -10.67 -6.35
C PHE A 283 -1.27 -11.77 -5.43
N GLY A 284 -1.34 -11.53 -4.13
CA GLY A 284 -1.85 -12.48 -3.14
C GLY A 284 -3.34 -12.80 -3.32
N VAL A 285 -4.18 -11.79 -3.61
CA VAL A 285 -5.62 -12.02 -3.86
C VAL A 285 -5.83 -12.84 -5.12
N VAL A 286 -5.21 -12.46 -6.24
CA VAL A 286 -5.39 -13.19 -7.51
C VAL A 286 -4.87 -14.63 -7.36
N LEU A 287 -3.69 -14.83 -6.76
CA LEU A 287 -3.17 -16.17 -6.48
C LEU A 287 -4.12 -16.96 -5.56
N GLY A 288 -4.60 -16.33 -4.48
CA GLY A 288 -5.52 -16.94 -3.53
C GLY A 288 -6.82 -17.42 -4.19
N THR A 289 -7.46 -16.52 -4.93
CA THR A 289 -8.70 -16.79 -5.66
C THR A 289 -8.53 -17.91 -6.68
N PHE A 290 -7.51 -17.85 -7.54
CA PHE A 290 -7.29 -18.89 -8.54
C PHE A 290 -6.90 -20.22 -7.93
N SER A 291 -6.16 -20.22 -6.82
CA SER A 291 -5.89 -21.45 -6.05
C SER A 291 -7.19 -22.14 -5.64
N PHE A 292 -8.20 -21.41 -5.17
CA PHE A 292 -9.50 -22.01 -4.82
C PHE A 292 -10.31 -22.48 -6.02
N ILE A 293 -10.09 -21.91 -7.21
CA ILE A 293 -10.80 -22.29 -8.45
C ILE A 293 -10.17 -23.55 -9.09
N PHE A 294 -8.85 -23.74 -9.01
CA PHE A 294 -8.15 -24.85 -9.68
C PHE A 294 -8.66 -26.27 -9.35
N PRO A 295 -9.12 -26.60 -8.12
CA PRO A 295 -9.68 -27.91 -7.79
C PRO A 295 -10.98 -28.26 -8.53
N ILE A 296 -11.74 -27.26 -8.97
CA ILE A 296 -13.01 -27.41 -9.69
C ILE A 296 -12.87 -27.09 -11.18
N ARG A 297 -11.64 -27.09 -11.70
CA ARG A 297 -11.36 -26.74 -13.11
C ARG A 297 -12.11 -27.59 -14.14
N GLU A 298 -12.38 -28.85 -13.80
CA GLU A 298 -13.10 -29.77 -14.70
C GLU A 298 -14.57 -29.35 -14.86
N ASP A 299 -15.14 -28.62 -13.90
CA ASP A 299 -16.50 -28.10 -14.01
C ASP A 299 -16.58 -26.81 -14.84
N PHE A 300 -15.43 -26.19 -15.16
CA PHE A 300 -15.34 -24.97 -15.98
C PHE A 300 -15.40 -25.22 -17.50
N HIS A 301 -15.66 -26.46 -17.95
CA HIS A 301 -15.92 -26.78 -19.37
C HIS A 301 -17.11 -26.02 -19.98
N PHE A 302 -17.92 -25.32 -19.16
CA PHE A 302 -19.00 -24.41 -19.57
C PHE A 302 -18.61 -23.41 -20.66
N PHE A 303 -17.35 -22.96 -20.67
CA PHE A 303 -16.85 -22.02 -21.65
C PHE A 303 -16.48 -22.63 -23.00
N GLU A 304 -16.15 -23.93 -23.01
CA GLU A 304 -15.81 -24.67 -24.22
C GLU A 304 -17.05 -25.10 -25.00
N THR A 305 -18.19 -25.27 -24.32
CA THR A 305 -19.45 -25.71 -24.92
C THR A 305 -20.35 -24.56 -25.39
N LYS A 306 -20.03 -23.32 -25.02
CA LYS A 306 -20.85 -22.14 -25.34
C LYS A 306 -20.56 -21.53 -26.72
N ASN A 307 -21.58 -20.89 -27.27
CA ASN A 307 -21.47 -20.12 -28.50
C ASN A 307 -20.47 -18.97 -28.32
N ARG A 308 -19.51 -18.82 -29.26
CA ARG A 308 -18.39 -17.84 -29.21
C ARG A 308 -18.84 -16.43 -28.77
N LYS A 309 -20.04 -16.01 -29.17
CA LYS A 309 -20.65 -14.72 -28.79
C LYS A 309 -20.88 -14.58 -27.28
N GLU A 310 -21.42 -15.60 -26.62
CA GLU A 310 -21.71 -15.54 -25.17
C GLU A 310 -20.43 -15.44 -24.35
N THR A 311 -19.38 -16.16 -24.76
CA THR A 311 -18.05 -16.06 -24.17
C THR A 311 -17.48 -14.65 -24.30
N ILE A 312 -17.57 -14.06 -25.50
CA ILE A 312 -17.07 -12.69 -25.74
C ILE A 312 -17.79 -11.70 -24.83
N ILE A 313 -19.11 -11.81 -24.69
CA ILE A 313 -19.88 -10.96 -23.79
C ILE A 313 -19.44 -11.15 -22.33
N GLY A 314 -19.28 -12.40 -21.87
CA GLY A 314 -18.81 -12.70 -20.51
C GLY A 314 -17.40 -12.16 -20.25
N PHE A 315 -16.51 -12.26 -21.22
CA PHE A 315 -15.16 -11.69 -21.15
C PHE A 315 -15.18 -10.17 -21.03
N PHE A 316 -15.96 -9.47 -21.86
CA PHE A 316 -16.07 -8.02 -21.77
C PHE A 316 -16.76 -7.55 -20.48
N TRP A 317 -17.71 -8.33 -19.97
CA TRP A 317 -18.32 -8.06 -18.65
C TRP A 317 -17.30 -8.17 -17.52
N LEU A 318 -16.51 -9.25 -17.50
CA LEU A 318 -15.42 -9.46 -16.53
C LEU A 318 -14.40 -8.33 -16.58
N LEU A 319 -13.94 -8.01 -17.78
CA LEU A 319 -12.97 -6.94 -18.00
C LEU A 319 -13.54 -5.58 -17.58
N GLY A 320 -14.80 -5.30 -17.93
CA GLY A 320 -15.52 -4.09 -17.55
C GLY A 320 -15.67 -3.95 -16.05
N ALA A 321 -16.09 -5.02 -15.35
CA ALA A 321 -16.21 -5.04 -13.89
C ALA A 321 -14.86 -4.81 -13.21
N PHE A 322 -13.79 -5.46 -13.71
CA PHE A 322 -12.44 -5.29 -13.19
C PHE A 322 -11.91 -3.87 -13.38
N ILE A 323 -12.07 -3.30 -14.58
CA ILE A 323 -11.64 -1.93 -14.89
C ILE A 323 -12.44 -0.92 -14.07
N ALA A 324 -13.77 -1.09 -13.98
CA ALA A 324 -14.63 -0.22 -13.17
C ALA A 324 -14.23 -0.25 -11.70
N GLY A 325 -14.01 -1.44 -11.12
CA GLY A 325 -13.53 -1.58 -9.75
C GLY A 325 -12.16 -0.91 -9.54
N SER A 326 -11.24 -1.08 -10.49
CA SER A 326 -9.91 -0.43 -10.45
C SER A 326 -9.99 1.10 -10.55
N MET A 327 -10.90 1.63 -11.37
CA MET A 327 -11.14 3.08 -11.50
C MET A 327 -11.74 3.68 -10.23
N ILE A 328 -12.77 3.03 -9.67
CA ILE A 328 -13.39 3.46 -8.39
C ILE A 328 -12.34 3.48 -7.28
N LEU A 329 -11.49 2.46 -7.23
CA LEU A 329 -10.40 2.37 -6.26
C LEU A 329 -9.39 3.52 -6.41
N ARG A 330 -9.03 3.87 -7.65
CA ARG A 330 -8.15 5.03 -7.94
C ARG A 330 -8.81 6.35 -7.57
N MET A 331 -10.09 6.53 -7.89
CA MET A 331 -10.85 7.73 -7.52
C MET A 331 -10.94 7.88 -6.00
N ALA A 332 -11.22 6.78 -5.30
CA ALA A 332 -11.23 6.75 -3.84
C ALA A 332 -9.85 7.10 -3.27
N HIS A 333 -8.77 6.49 -3.78
CA HIS A 333 -7.41 6.79 -3.35
C HIS A 333 -7.05 8.27 -3.50
N ASN A 334 -7.28 8.84 -4.70
CA ASN A 334 -7.03 10.26 -4.96
C ASN A 334 -7.89 11.17 -4.09
N SER A 335 -9.18 10.83 -3.91
CA SER A 335 -10.08 11.59 -3.06
C SER A 335 -9.59 11.60 -1.61
N PHE A 336 -9.14 10.46 -1.09
CA PHE A 336 -8.64 10.37 0.28
C PHE A 336 -7.32 11.09 0.45
N GLN A 337 -6.41 10.98 -0.51
CA GLN A 337 -5.16 11.74 -0.50
C GLN A 337 -5.44 13.25 -0.39
N ASN A 338 -6.36 13.75 -1.22
CA ASN A 338 -6.77 15.15 -1.18
C ASN A 338 -7.45 15.51 0.16
N SER A 339 -8.28 14.64 0.71
CA SER A 339 -8.91 14.85 2.01
C SER A 339 -7.89 14.94 3.15
N ILE A 340 -6.85 14.08 3.15
CA ILE A 340 -5.77 14.14 4.15
C ILE A 340 -4.98 15.43 3.99
N LEU A 341 -4.52 15.76 2.78
CA LEU A 341 -3.78 17.00 2.54
C LEU A 341 -4.60 18.24 2.91
N THR A 342 -5.92 18.24 2.65
CA THR A 342 -6.82 19.33 3.03
C THR A 342 -7.06 19.38 4.55
N ARG A 343 -7.04 18.24 5.25
CA ARG A 343 -7.07 18.20 6.72
C ARG A 343 -5.78 18.81 7.28
N MET A 344 -4.62 18.30 6.86
CA MET A 344 -3.31 18.80 7.28
C MET A 344 -3.13 20.28 6.96
N GLY A 345 -3.62 20.74 5.80
CA GLY A 345 -3.61 22.16 5.43
C GLY A 345 -4.39 23.05 6.40
N ARG A 346 -5.56 22.60 6.86
CA ARG A 346 -6.37 23.32 7.87
C ARG A 346 -5.74 23.27 9.26
N GLU A 347 -5.08 22.18 9.60
CA GLU A 347 -4.34 22.03 10.86
C GLU A 347 -3.17 23.01 10.93
N VAL A 348 -2.32 23.06 9.90
CA VAL A 348 -1.20 24.03 9.87
C VAL A 348 -1.68 25.47 9.78
N GLU A 349 -2.82 25.72 9.12
CA GLU A 349 -3.44 27.06 9.11
C GLU A 349 -3.89 27.48 10.51
N THR A 350 -4.59 26.61 11.22
CA THR A 350 -5.05 26.88 12.59
C THR A 350 -3.86 27.03 13.54
N ALA A 351 -2.88 26.12 13.45
CA ALA A 351 -1.67 26.16 14.26
C ALA A 351 -0.81 27.40 13.99
N SER A 352 -0.71 27.82 12.72
CA SER A 352 -0.04 29.06 12.34
C SER A 352 -0.75 30.29 12.91
N ALA A 353 -2.08 30.34 12.86
CA ALA A 353 -2.84 31.45 13.44
C ALA A 353 -2.69 31.50 14.96
N ILE A 354 -2.70 30.35 15.64
CA ILE A 354 -2.49 30.27 17.09
C ILE A 354 -1.08 30.70 17.48
N THR A 355 -0.07 30.23 16.74
CA THR A 355 1.32 30.62 16.97
C THR A 355 1.50 32.13 16.76
N GLY A 356 0.96 32.68 15.68
CA GLY A 356 1.00 34.12 15.41
C GLY A 356 0.32 34.93 16.51
N ASN A 357 -0.95 34.60 16.82
CA ASN A 357 -1.71 35.27 17.87
C ASN A 357 -1.03 35.17 19.25
N PHE A 358 -0.37 34.06 19.56
CA PHE A 358 0.35 33.90 20.82
C PHE A 358 1.54 34.87 20.92
N VAL A 359 2.29 35.04 19.84
CA VAL A 359 3.39 36.02 19.77
C VAL A 359 2.86 37.45 19.76
N ASP A 360 1.83 37.73 18.95
CA ASP A 360 1.19 39.05 18.85
C ASP A 360 0.63 39.49 20.21
N ASN A 361 -0.02 38.58 20.93
CA ASN A 361 -0.49 38.83 22.30
C ASN A 361 0.69 39.14 23.23
N GLY A 362 1.79 38.39 23.13
CA GLY A 362 3.01 38.66 23.90
C GLY A 362 3.58 40.05 23.63
N VAL A 363 3.64 40.47 22.37
CA VAL A 363 4.08 41.83 21.98
C VAL A 363 3.13 42.87 22.58
N SER A 364 1.82 42.69 22.40
CA SER A 364 0.78 43.60 22.90
C SER A 364 0.78 43.73 24.43
N ILE A 365 1.01 42.63 25.16
CA ILE A 365 1.15 42.64 26.62
C ILE A 365 2.36 43.49 27.02
N LEU A 366 3.51 43.32 26.37
CA LEU A 366 4.69 44.14 26.66
C LEU A 366 4.48 45.62 26.30
N GLU A 367 3.86 45.93 25.17
CA GLU A 367 3.54 47.31 24.79
C GLU A 367 2.62 47.97 25.82
N THR A 368 1.58 47.25 26.24
CA THR A 368 0.63 47.71 27.25
C THR A 368 1.32 47.94 28.59
N SER A 369 2.18 47.01 29.00
CA SER A 369 3.00 47.13 30.21
C SER A 369 3.94 48.33 30.16
N LEU A 370 4.59 48.60 29.03
CA LEU A 370 5.44 49.79 28.86
C LEU A 370 4.65 51.10 28.89
N ALA A 371 3.42 51.10 28.37
CA ALA A 371 2.58 52.28 28.31
C ALA A 371 1.98 52.67 29.67
N ILE A 372 1.59 51.67 30.48
CA ILE A 372 0.95 51.87 31.79
C ILE A 372 1.98 51.90 32.92
N GLY A 373 3.07 51.14 32.78
CA GLY A 373 4.08 50.95 33.82
C GLY A 373 5.02 52.15 33.98
N ASN A 374 5.72 52.17 35.12
CA ASN A 374 6.59 53.28 35.49
C ASN A 374 8.06 53.13 35.01
N TYR A 375 8.30 52.26 34.01
CA TYR A 375 9.63 51.88 33.53
C TYR A 375 10.52 53.08 33.16
N LYS A 376 9.96 54.10 32.51
CA LYS A 376 10.69 55.31 32.08
C LYS A 376 11.30 56.07 33.25
N ASN A 377 10.52 56.31 34.30
CA ASN A 377 10.97 57.08 35.47
C ASN A 377 11.91 56.26 36.36
N LEU A 378 11.70 54.94 36.42
CA LEU A 378 12.55 54.04 37.21
C LEU A 378 13.95 53.88 36.61
N LEU A 379 14.09 53.89 35.28
CA LEU A 379 15.40 53.83 34.63
C LEU A 379 16.17 55.15 34.65
N GLN A 380 15.49 56.28 34.82
CA GLN A 380 16.13 57.60 34.96
C GLN A 380 16.58 57.90 36.39
N SER A 381 16.08 57.17 37.38
CA SER A 381 16.42 57.38 38.79
C SER A 381 17.34 56.27 39.31
N GLU A 382 18.61 56.59 39.58
CA GLU A 382 19.63 55.63 40.08
C GLU A 382 19.27 54.97 41.43
N ILE A 383 18.18 55.39 42.10
CA ILE A 383 17.90 55.12 43.52
C ILE A 383 16.85 54.00 43.73
N ASN A 384 16.10 53.54 42.72
CA ASN A 384 14.88 52.73 42.94
C ASN A 384 14.86 51.33 42.27
N LYS A 385 15.90 50.50 42.49
CA LYS A 385 15.91 49.11 42.02
C LYS A 385 14.77 48.25 42.61
N GLU A 386 14.35 48.51 43.84
CA GLU A 386 13.27 47.76 44.54
C GLU A 386 11.89 47.94 43.89
N ASN A 387 11.66 49.05 43.16
CA ASN A 387 10.41 49.32 42.47
C ASN A 387 10.35 48.69 41.06
N LEU A 388 11.49 48.34 40.46
CA LEU A 388 11.54 47.74 39.12
C LEU A 388 11.10 46.27 39.15
N ASP A 389 11.44 45.53 40.20
CA ASP A 389 10.98 44.15 40.43
C ASP A 389 9.44 44.09 40.46
N LYS A 390 8.79 45.07 41.11
CA LYS A 390 7.33 45.16 41.17
C LYS A 390 6.71 45.31 39.79
N GLU A 391 7.20 46.23 38.96
CA GLU A 391 6.70 46.44 37.60
C GLU A 391 6.94 45.20 36.73
N LEU A 392 8.13 44.59 36.82
CA LEU A 392 8.45 43.35 36.11
C LEU A 392 7.53 42.20 36.51
N LYS A 393 7.21 42.08 37.80
CA LYS A 393 6.26 41.11 38.33
C LYS A 393 4.85 41.34 37.82
N GLU A 394 4.39 42.58 37.79
CA GLU A 394 3.07 42.93 37.25
C GLU A 394 2.98 42.55 35.77
N THR A 395 3.99 42.88 34.97
CA THR A 395 4.09 42.47 33.55
C THR A 395 4.12 40.95 33.37
N PHE A 396 4.86 40.24 34.21
CA PHE A 396 4.87 38.78 34.19
C PHE A 396 3.49 38.18 34.52
N LEU A 397 2.80 38.72 35.52
CA LEU A 397 1.46 38.25 35.90
C LEU A 397 0.40 38.60 34.85
N LEU A 398 0.50 39.77 34.21
CA LEU A 398 -0.37 40.17 33.10
C LEU A 398 -0.25 39.23 31.89
N SER A 399 0.90 38.57 31.72
CA SER A 399 1.11 37.64 30.62
C SER A 399 0.33 36.33 30.72
N ASP A 400 -0.29 36.04 31.89
CA ASP A 400 -1.03 34.81 32.17
C ASP A 400 -0.28 33.52 31.75
N GLY A 401 1.04 33.51 31.98
CA GLY A 401 1.90 32.37 31.66
C GLY A 401 2.49 32.35 30.25
N ALA A 402 2.19 33.36 29.41
CA ALA A 402 2.81 33.51 28.08
C ALA A 402 4.32 33.79 28.18
N PHE A 403 4.80 34.39 29.28
CA PHE A 403 6.21 34.62 29.52
C PHE A 403 6.78 33.64 30.55
N ARG A 404 7.98 33.15 30.26
CA ARG A 404 8.81 32.41 31.22
C ARG A 404 9.65 33.36 32.08
N ARG A 405 10.01 34.51 31.53
CA ARG A 405 10.79 35.56 32.21
C ARG A 405 10.60 36.91 31.52
N VAL A 406 10.68 37.99 32.29
CA VAL A 406 10.77 39.36 31.80
C VAL A 406 12.06 39.98 32.33
N VAL A 407 12.76 40.77 31.51
CA VAL A 407 14.07 41.35 31.78
C VAL A 407 14.07 42.80 31.34
N VAL A 408 14.67 43.69 32.12
CA VAL A 408 14.88 45.09 31.76
C VAL A 408 16.38 45.40 31.73
N THR A 409 16.78 46.21 30.76
CA THR A 409 18.15 46.70 30.58
C THR A 409 18.22 48.22 30.65
N ASN A 410 19.44 48.74 30.84
CA ASN A 410 19.76 50.15 30.63
C ASN A 410 20.16 50.44 29.17
N SER A 411 20.48 51.70 28.87
CA SER A 411 20.91 52.16 27.55
C SER A 411 22.21 51.54 27.07
N ASP A 412 23.04 51.03 27.97
CA ASP A 412 24.33 50.39 27.69
C ASP A 412 24.19 48.87 27.48
N GLY A 413 22.97 48.35 27.56
CA GLY A 413 22.64 46.94 27.37
C GLY A 413 23.00 46.04 28.56
N GLU A 414 23.22 46.61 29.73
CA GLU A 414 23.38 45.84 30.96
C GLU A 414 22.00 45.48 31.53
N ILE A 415 21.83 44.21 31.93
CA ILE A 415 20.61 43.76 32.61
C ILE A 415 20.55 44.39 34.00
N VAL A 416 19.51 45.20 34.21
CA VAL A 416 19.23 45.93 35.45
C VAL A 416 18.41 45.09 36.41
N ASP A 417 17.40 44.38 35.89
CA ASP A 417 16.58 43.48 36.70
C ASP A 417 15.83 42.43 35.86
N THR A 418 15.39 41.35 36.51
CA THR A 418 14.71 40.21 35.90
C THR A 418 13.64 39.62 36.80
N TYR A 419 12.49 39.23 36.24
CA TYR A 419 11.45 38.49 36.96
C TYR A 419 11.00 37.23 36.18
N PRO A 420 10.92 36.04 36.80
CA PRO A 420 11.34 35.72 38.16
C PRO A 420 12.84 35.96 38.38
N TYR A 421 13.22 36.38 39.59
CA TYR A 421 14.59 36.77 39.92
C TYR A 421 15.60 35.64 39.63
N TYR A 422 16.67 36.00 38.91
CA TYR A 422 17.78 35.10 38.61
C TYR A 422 19.11 35.81 38.78
N SER A 423 19.85 35.45 39.84
CA SER A 423 21.06 36.16 40.26
C SER A 423 22.17 36.19 39.19
N GLN A 424 22.24 35.17 38.33
CA GLN A 424 23.26 35.10 37.26
C GLN A 424 22.94 35.99 36.06
N SER A 425 21.73 36.58 35.98
CA SER A 425 21.38 37.56 34.94
C SER A 425 21.92 38.96 35.20
N GLN A 426 22.20 39.30 36.47
CA GLN A 426 22.49 40.66 36.87
C GLN A 426 23.83 41.15 36.30
N ASN A 427 23.87 42.37 35.78
CA ASN A 427 25.04 42.99 35.15
C ASN A 427 25.61 42.21 33.94
N VAL A 428 24.83 41.30 33.35
CA VAL A 428 25.20 40.69 32.07
C VAL A 428 24.95 41.71 30.96
N ASN A 429 25.97 42.01 30.17
CA ASN A 429 25.85 42.92 29.04
C ASN A 429 25.42 42.16 27.76
N ILE A 430 24.34 42.63 27.15
CA ILE A 430 23.71 42.08 25.93
C ILE A 430 23.69 43.08 24.76
N SER A 431 24.45 44.18 24.84
CA SER A 431 24.46 45.26 23.84
C SER A 431 24.89 44.83 22.43
N ASP A 432 25.63 43.73 22.30
CA ASP A 432 26.10 43.16 21.04
C ASP A 432 25.12 42.18 20.39
N ARG A 433 23.93 41.99 20.97
CA ARG A 433 22.94 41.02 20.49
C ARG A 433 21.86 41.69 19.66
N ASP A 434 21.36 40.98 18.65
CA ASP A 434 20.32 41.47 17.74
C ASP A 434 19.05 41.89 18.49
N TYR A 435 18.67 41.17 19.54
CA TYR A 435 17.53 41.50 20.39
C TYR A 435 17.73 42.73 21.28
N PHE A 436 18.90 43.36 21.22
CA PHE A 436 19.17 44.68 21.81
C PHE A 436 19.36 45.74 20.73
N THR A 437 20.26 45.47 19.78
CA THR A 437 20.61 46.42 18.72
C THR A 437 19.43 46.76 17.82
N VAL A 438 18.61 45.77 17.44
CA VAL A 438 17.49 46.01 16.53
C VAL A 438 16.41 46.92 17.15
N PRO A 439 15.90 46.69 18.37
CA PRO A 439 15.01 47.65 19.03
C PRO A 439 15.64 49.00 19.32
N ALA A 440 16.92 49.04 19.69
CA ALA A 440 17.63 50.29 19.98
C ALA A 440 17.76 51.18 18.73
N ASP A 441 18.10 50.59 17.59
CA ASP A 441 18.32 51.31 16.33
C ASP A 441 17.00 51.63 15.61
N LYS A 442 16.11 50.64 15.50
CA LYS A 442 14.85 50.78 14.72
C LYS A 442 13.71 51.39 15.52
N ARG A 443 13.81 51.42 16.85
CA ARG A 443 12.75 51.88 17.77
C ARG A 443 11.42 51.13 17.59
N THR A 444 11.49 49.88 17.19
CA THR A 444 10.33 48.99 17.02
C THR A 444 10.47 47.74 17.85
N SER A 445 9.37 47.03 18.06
CA SER A 445 9.41 45.67 18.60
C SER A 445 10.21 44.74 17.68
N PHE A 446 10.86 43.75 18.29
CA PHE A 446 11.60 42.73 17.55
C PHE A 446 11.46 41.38 18.26
N VAL A 447 11.12 40.35 17.48
CA VAL A 447 10.97 38.97 17.94
C VAL A 447 12.09 38.15 17.34
N THR A 448 12.84 37.44 18.18
CA THR A 448 13.97 36.63 17.72
C THR A 448 13.54 35.31 17.10
N GLY A 449 14.43 34.68 16.33
CA GLY A 449 14.43 33.21 16.22
C GLY A 449 14.85 32.55 17.55
N ILE A 450 15.32 31.30 17.48
CA ILE A 450 15.87 30.65 18.67
C ILE A 450 17.25 31.20 18.95
N VAL A 451 17.44 31.78 20.14
CA VAL A 451 18.73 32.28 20.59
C VAL A 451 19.11 31.63 21.91
N VAL A 452 20.41 31.50 22.15
CA VAL A 452 20.94 31.15 23.48
C VAL A 452 21.25 32.46 24.20
N PRO A 453 20.51 32.82 25.26
CA PRO A 453 20.78 34.05 26.02
C PRO A 453 22.18 34.05 26.60
N LYS A 454 22.81 35.23 26.69
CA LYS A 454 24.16 35.36 27.30
C LYS A 454 24.19 35.00 28.78
N THR A 455 23.05 35.08 29.45
CA THR A 455 22.94 34.73 30.86
C THR A 455 23.29 33.26 31.08
N PRO A 456 24.29 32.95 31.93
CA PRO A 456 24.66 31.57 32.23
C PRO A 456 23.48 30.76 32.73
N GLY A 457 23.39 29.48 32.34
CA GLY A 457 22.36 28.57 32.82
C GLY A 457 20.97 28.75 32.20
N ILE A 458 20.75 29.74 31.33
CA ILE A 458 19.53 29.81 30.52
C ILE A 458 19.71 29.00 29.23
N GLY A 459 18.76 28.11 28.96
CA GLY A 459 18.72 27.36 27.70
C GLY A 459 18.25 28.21 26.50
N PRO A 460 18.12 27.59 25.32
CA PRO A 460 17.57 28.26 24.15
C PRO A 460 16.18 28.87 24.40
N SER A 461 15.94 30.05 23.83
CA SER A 461 14.79 30.91 24.09
C SER A 461 14.37 31.68 22.85
N ILE A 462 13.13 32.16 22.89
CA ILE A 462 12.62 33.16 21.94
C ILE A 462 12.30 34.41 22.74
N LEU A 463 12.86 35.53 22.30
CA LEU A 463 12.76 36.80 23.01
C LEU A 463 11.91 37.77 22.21
N ILE A 464 10.95 38.41 22.88
CA ILE A 464 10.26 39.60 22.42
C ILE A 464 10.97 40.78 23.06
N SER A 465 11.40 41.75 22.25
CA SER A 465 12.22 42.88 22.68
C SER A 465 11.58 44.19 22.25
N LEU A 466 11.45 45.14 23.18
CA LEU A 466 10.86 46.45 22.94
C LEU A 466 11.72 47.57 23.52
N PRO A 467 11.86 48.71 22.82
CA PRO A 467 12.61 49.84 23.32
C PRO A 467 11.83 50.60 24.39
N ILE A 468 12.53 51.02 25.44
CA ILE A 468 12.03 51.92 26.46
C ILE A 468 12.49 53.32 26.09
N LEU A 469 11.54 54.18 25.76
CA LEU A 469 11.78 55.55 25.28
C LEU A 469 11.28 56.55 26.32
N ASN A 470 12.03 57.63 26.55
CA ASN A 470 11.54 58.74 27.36
C ASN A 470 10.51 59.58 26.57
N ASP A 471 9.97 60.63 27.18
CA ASP A 471 8.98 61.51 26.52
C ASP A 471 9.57 62.36 25.39
N ASP A 472 10.90 62.48 25.32
CA ASP A 472 11.66 63.12 24.23
C ASP A 472 12.13 62.13 23.15
N ASP A 473 11.61 60.89 23.15
CA ASP A 473 11.99 59.82 22.22
C ASP A 473 13.48 59.42 22.29
N LYS A 474 14.09 59.61 23.47
CA LYS A 474 15.44 59.15 23.82
C LYS A 474 15.39 57.72 24.35
N PHE A 475 16.26 56.86 23.82
CA PHE A 475 16.42 55.48 24.25
C PHE A 475 17.01 55.38 25.67
N LEU A 476 16.31 54.65 26.54
CA LEU A 476 16.68 54.40 27.93
C LEU A 476 17.13 52.96 28.19
N GLY A 477 16.87 52.05 27.25
CA GLY A 477 17.11 50.61 27.36
C GLY A 477 16.01 49.82 26.66
N ILE A 478 15.96 48.51 26.90
CA ILE A 478 14.90 47.62 26.40
C ILE A 478 14.25 46.82 27.52
N ILE A 479 12.99 46.45 27.29
CA ILE A 479 12.33 45.34 27.98
C ILE A 479 12.36 44.10 27.08
N LEU A 480 12.59 42.95 27.68
CA LEU A 480 12.66 41.65 27.04
C LEU A 480 11.67 40.71 27.73
N ALA A 481 10.90 39.94 26.97
CA ALA A 481 10.20 38.78 27.49
C ALA A 481 10.65 37.50 26.79
N ASP A 482 10.92 36.48 27.58
CA ASP A 482 11.20 35.12 27.15
C ASP A 482 9.87 34.37 26.99
N ILE A 483 9.54 33.98 25.77
CA ILE A 483 8.29 33.29 25.45
C ILE A 483 8.26 31.90 26.09
N ASN A 484 7.15 31.57 26.73
CA ASN A 484 6.93 30.24 27.29
C ASN A 484 6.53 29.22 26.21
N ILE A 485 7.53 28.60 25.59
CA ILE A 485 7.34 27.58 24.54
C ILE A 485 6.47 26.40 25.03
N LEU A 486 6.49 26.08 26.33
CA LEU A 486 5.66 25.01 26.89
C LEU A 486 4.17 25.36 26.87
N GLU A 487 3.82 26.63 27.11
CA GLU A 487 2.42 27.07 27.02
C GLU A 487 1.96 27.13 25.57
N LEU A 488 2.83 27.59 24.65
CA LEU A 488 2.57 27.48 23.21
C LEU A 488 2.34 26.02 22.79
N GLN A 489 3.17 25.09 23.29
CA GLN A 489 3.00 23.66 23.04
C GLN A 489 1.65 23.14 23.53
N LYS A 490 1.18 23.60 24.69
CA LYS A 490 -0.11 23.23 25.24
C LYS A 490 -1.26 23.75 24.37
N HIS A 491 -1.22 25.02 23.95
CA HIS A 491 -2.21 25.59 23.02
C HIS A 491 -2.23 24.85 21.67
N LEU A 492 -1.07 24.49 21.13
CA LEU A 492 -0.99 23.71 19.89
C LEU A 492 -1.44 22.26 20.10
N GLY A 493 -1.19 21.69 21.28
CA GLY A 493 -1.63 20.34 21.66
C GLY A 493 -3.16 20.21 21.83
N GLU A 494 -3.85 21.29 22.17
CA GLU A 494 -5.33 21.34 22.20
C GLU A 494 -5.94 21.38 20.79
N VAL A 495 -5.18 21.85 19.80
CA VAL A 495 -5.60 21.95 18.39
C VAL A 495 -5.20 20.73 17.57
N GLY A 496 -4.19 19.99 18.02
CA GLY A 496 -3.86 18.66 17.50
C GLY A 496 -5.03 17.71 17.71
N LEU A 497 -5.94 17.67 16.72
CA LEU A 497 -7.18 16.89 16.72
C LEU A 497 -6.96 15.37 16.84
N ASP A 498 -5.71 14.90 16.70
CA ASP A 498 -5.32 13.52 16.97
C ASP A 498 -3.91 13.44 17.59
N LYS A 499 -3.76 12.69 18.69
CA LYS A 499 -2.51 12.49 19.47
C LYS A 499 -1.32 11.85 18.71
N LYS A 500 -1.44 11.67 17.39
CA LYS A 500 -0.49 10.95 16.54
C LYS A 500 0.27 11.84 15.56
N GLU A 501 -0.19 13.07 15.34
CA GLU A 501 0.43 14.01 14.41
C GLU A 501 1.36 14.95 15.15
N SER A 502 2.59 15.08 14.64
CA SER A 502 3.61 15.92 15.25
C SER A 502 3.64 17.30 14.61
N LEU A 503 2.89 18.23 15.20
CA LEU A 503 3.04 19.65 14.89
C LEU A 503 4.41 20.14 15.34
N SER A 504 5.12 20.79 14.43
CA SER A 504 6.41 21.41 14.72
C SER A 504 6.43 22.84 14.22
N VAL A 505 7.21 23.67 14.90
CA VAL A 505 7.46 25.06 14.52
C VAL A 505 8.95 25.21 14.26
N VAL A 506 9.32 25.79 13.13
CA VAL A 506 10.72 26.05 12.77
C VAL A 506 10.93 27.53 12.48
N ASP A 507 12.14 28.01 12.72
CA ASP A 507 12.55 29.36 12.32
C ASP A 507 12.93 29.42 10.82
N SER A 508 13.30 30.61 10.35
CA SER A 508 13.69 30.86 8.95
C SER A 508 14.98 30.14 8.52
N GLN A 509 15.74 29.59 9.48
CA GLN A 509 16.95 28.81 9.23
C GLN A 509 16.68 27.30 9.31
N GLY A 510 15.43 26.88 9.59
CA GLY A 510 15.04 25.48 9.74
C GLY A 510 15.34 24.89 11.13
N ASN A 511 15.65 25.71 12.13
CA ASN A 511 15.84 25.23 13.50
C ASN A 511 14.49 25.06 14.21
N TYR A 512 14.35 23.99 15.00
CA TYR A 512 13.12 23.68 15.72
C TYR A 512 12.86 24.59 16.91
N ILE A 513 11.84 25.43 16.78
CA ILE A 513 11.27 26.22 17.89
C ILE A 513 10.48 25.31 18.81
N LEU A 514 9.66 24.44 18.20
CA LEU A 514 8.85 23.46 18.90
C LEU A 514 8.84 22.17 18.09
N ASN A 515 9.03 21.03 18.76
CA ASN A 515 8.85 19.72 18.16
C ASN A 515 8.05 18.84 19.11
N THR A 516 6.81 18.52 18.74
CA THR A 516 5.93 17.70 19.57
C THR A 516 6.08 16.20 19.32
N GLY A 517 6.80 15.78 18.27
CA GLY A 517 6.85 14.40 17.79
C GLY A 517 8.16 13.64 17.99
N ILE A 518 9.29 14.33 18.05
CA ILE A 518 10.61 13.69 18.01
C ILE A 518 11.32 13.79 19.36
N LYS A 519 11.61 12.64 19.97
CA LYS A 519 12.65 12.55 21.02
C LYS A 519 14.02 12.66 20.34
N GLY A 520 14.53 13.89 20.23
CA GLY A 520 15.89 14.18 19.78
C GLY A 520 15.95 15.35 18.81
N ASN A 521 16.88 16.27 19.05
CA ASN A 521 17.22 17.35 18.13
C ASN A 521 17.87 16.78 16.85
N LYS A 522 17.05 16.39 15.88
CA LYS A 522 17.49 16.24 14.49
C LYS A 522 16.81 17.32 13.68
N GLN A 523 17.58 18.22 13.07
CA GLN A 523 17.11 19.11 12.02
C GLN A 523 16.41 18.28 10.94
N ILE A 524 15.18 18.65 10.56
CA ILE A 524 14.63 18.17 9.30
C ILE A 524 15.02 19.20 8.26
N ILE A 525 15.82 18.76 7.30
CA ILE A 525 16.18 19.52 6.13
C ILE A 525 15.06 19.32 5.11
N TYR A 526 14.11 20.25 5.10
CA TYR A 526 13.48 20.71 3.86
C TYR A 526 13.84 22.19 3.64
N ALA A 527 15.06 22.60 3.98
CA ALA A 527 15.49 24.01 3.87
C ALA A 527 15.35 24.58 2.44
N GLU A 528 15.39 23.74 1.40
CA GLU A 528 15.14 24.14 0.01
C GLU A 528 13.64 24.26 -0.37
N ASP A 529 12.71 23.80 0.49
CA ASP A 529 11.27 23.73 0.20
C ASP A 529 10.36 24.37 1.27
N LEU A 530 10.92 24.90 2.36
CA LEU A 530 10.19 25.63 3.39
C LEU A 530 9.73 26.98 2.83
N ASP A 531 8.45 27.10 2.51
CA ASP A 531 7.86 28.40 2.21
C ASP A 531 7.64 29.17 3.52
N THR A 532 8.55 30.12 3.79
CA THR A 532 8.42 31.05 4.92
C THR A 532 7.49 32.21 4.59
N THR A 533 6.88 32.24 3.40
CA THR A 533 5.99 33.33 2.99
C THR A 533 4.71 33.30 3.84
N PRO A 534 4.34 34.42 4.47
CA PRO A 534 3.13 34.49 5.29
C PRO A 534 1.88 34.18 4.46
N GLY A 535 0.98 33.35 4.99
CA GLY A 535 -0.33 33.10 4.41
C GLY A 535 -0.41 32.03 3.31
N ASN A 536 0.72 31.50 2.82
CA ASN A 536 0.70 30.38 1.87
C ASN A 536 0.76 29.04 2.60
N THR A 537 -0.27 28.21 2.42
CA THR A 537 -0.21 26.80 2.81
C THR A 537 0.40 25.99 1.67
N LYS A 538 1.55 25.36 1.91
CA LYS A 538 2.15 24.41 0.98
C LYS A 538 1.76 22.99 1.39
N LEU A 539 1.28 22.22 0.42
CA LEU A 539 0.92 20.82 0.58
C LEU A 539 1.86 19.99 -0.29
N ALA A 540 2.53 19.01 0.30
CA ALA A 540 3.52 18.21 -0.40
C ALA A 540 3.36 16.72 -0.09
N ILE A 541 3.79 15.92 -1.05
CA ILE A 541 4.01 14.48 -0.90
C ILE A 541 5.47 14.25 -1.23
N GLY A 542 6.23 13.83 -0.24
CA GLY A 542 7.69 13.76 -0.33
C GLY A 542 8.26 12.61 0.47
N TYR A 543 9.57 12.49 0.42
CA TYR A 543 10.31 11.49 1.19
C TYR A 543 11.09 12.15 2.30
N ASN A 544 11.02 11.57 3.49
CA ASN A 544 11.92 11.93 4.57
C ASN A 544 13.34 11.34 4.35
N ASP A 545 14.27 11.70 5.23
CA ASP A 545 15.67 11.23 5.18
C ASP A 545 15.82 9.71 5.29
N ASP A 546 14.85 9.04 5.91
CA ASP A 546 14.77 7.59 6.03
C ASP A 546 14.18 6.92 4.77
N GLY A 547 13.86 7.70 3.72
CA GLY A 547 13.26 7.22 2.48
C GLY A 547 11.79 6.82 2.62
N VAL A 548 11.13 7.24 3.70
CA VAL A 548 9.71 7.00 3.94
C VAL A 548 8.89 8.10 3.29
N LEU A 549 7.88 7.70 2.53
CA LEU A 549 6.94 8.63 1.90
C LEU A 549 5.97 9.20 2.92
N GLU A 550 5.93 10.53 2.99
CA GLU A 550 5.14 11.29 3.94
C GLU A 550 4.23 12.28 3.21
N PHE A 551 3.07 12.52 3.83
CA PHE A 551 2.32 13.73 3.58
C PHE A 551 2.95 14.83 4.43
N ALA A 552 3.11 16.02 3.85
CA ALA A 552 3.63 17.18 4.55
C ALA A 552 2.74 18.39 4.25
N ALA A 553 2.51 19.20 5.27
CA ALA A 553 1.90 20.51 5.13
C ALA A 553 2.74 21.54 5.89
N SER A 554 2.87 22.73 5.33
CA SER A 554 3.55 23.85 5.98
C SER A 554 2.84 25.18 5.73
N ARG A 555 2.99 26.10 6.67
CA ARG A 555 2.51 27.49 6.56
C ARG A 555 3.37 28.45 7.37
N GLY A 556 3.70 29.60 6.76
CA GLY A 556 4.42 30.69 7.43
C GLY A 556 3.58 31.39 8.51
N VAL A 557 4.21 31.75 9.62
CA VAL A 557 3.59 32.38 10.80
C VAL A 557 3.85 33.88 10.81
N GLY A 558 2.82 34.67 10.52
CA GLY A 558 2.88 36.14 10.59
C GLY A 558 4.08 36.70 9.84
N GLU A 559 4.68 37.78 10.34
CA GLU A 559 5.89 38.38 9.78
C GLU A 559 7.19 37.87 10.44
N TYR A 560 7.09 36.85 11.30
CA TYR A 560 8.19 36.39 12.17
C TYR A 560 9.22 35.50 11.45
N GLY A 561 8.95 35.13 10.20
CA GLY A 561 9.79 34.20 9.44
C GLY A 561 9.78 32.77 10.00
N TRP A 562 8.81 32.43 10.86
CA TRP A 562 8.63 31.07 11.36
C TRP A 562 7.68 30.30 10.46
N THR A 563 7.77 28.98 10.49
CA THR A 563 6.90 28.08 9.74
C THR A 563 6.37 26.99 10.65
N VAL A 564 5.06 26.78 10.63
CA VAL A 564 4.46 25.57 11.21
C VAL A 564 4.49 24.48 10.17
N LEU A 565 4.94 23.28 10.56
CA LEU A 565 4.97 22.10 9.72
C LEU A 565 4.33 20.91 10.43
N THR A 566 3.70 20.05 9.66
CA THR A 566 3.21 18.73 10.09
C THR A 566 3.54 17.71 9.01
N ASN A 567 3.94 16.52 9.46
CA ASN A 567 4.22 15.39 8.59
C ASN A 567 3.58 14.11 9.13
N GLU A 568 3.08 13.27 8.22
CA GLU A 568 2.53 11.97 8.56
C GLU A 568 2.99 10.92 7.53
N PRO A 569 3.54 9.77 7.95
CA PRO A 569 3.83 8.67 7.04
C PRO A 569 2.59 8.26 6.26
N GLN A 570 2.69 8.21 4.92
CA GLN A 570 1.55 7.88 4.06
C GLN A 570 0.93 6.53 4.46
N SER A 571 1.76 5.56 4.85
CA SER A 571 1.31 4.23 5.28
C SER A 571 0.43 4.27 6.53
N ALA A 572 0.70 5.18 7.47
CA ALA A 572 -0.12 5.40 8.66
C ALA A 572 -1.41 6.14 8.30
N ALA A 573 -1.28 7.26 7.58
CA ALA A 573 -2.37 8.13 7.15
C ALA A 573 -3.41 7.38 6.29
N MET A 574 -2.95 6.52 5.39
CA MET A 574 -3.80 5.76 4.46
C MET A 574 -4.32 4.44 5.04
N ARG A 575 -3.96 4.03 6.26
CA ARG A 575 -4.26 2.67 6.76
C ARG A 575 -5.76 2.35 6.79
N THR A 576 -6.58 3.27 7.30
CA THR A 576 -8.05 3.10 7.35
C THR A 576 -8.64 3.03 5.95
N TYR A 577 -8.13 3.86 5.04
CA TYR A 577 -8.59 3.92 3.64
C TYR A 577 -8.16 2.75 2.81
N ALA A 578 -6.98 2.22 3.09
CA ALA A 578 -6.59 0.93 2.58
C ALA A 578 -7.71 -0.04 2.93
N MET A 579 -8.06 -0.25 4.21
CA MET A 579 -9.04 -1.32 4.54
C MET A 579 -10.37 -1.18 3.78
N MET A 580 -10.85 0.04 3.56
CA MET A 580 -12.01 0.31 2.70
C MET A 580 -11.75 -0.07 1.23
N GLY A 581 -10.59 0.28 0.67
CA GLY A 581 -10.17 -0.09 -0.68
C GLY A 581 -10.06 -1.61 -0.88
N LEU A 582 -9.57 -2.37 0.10
CA LEU A 582 -9.61 -3.84 0.07
C LEU A 582 -11.04 -4.35 0.04
N GLY A 583 -11.93 -3.77 0.84
CA GLY A 583 -13.35 -4.12 0.86
C GLY A 583 -14.00 -3.91 -0.51
N ILE A 584 -13.77 -2.76 -1.14
CA ILE A 584 -14.24 -2.46 -2.50
C ILE A 584 -13.68 -3.47 -3.49
N PHE A 585 -12.37 -3.73 -3.45
CA PHE A 585 -11.71 -4.66 -4.36
C PHE A 585 -12.25 -6.11 -4.21
N LEU A 586 -12.38 -6.59 -2.98
CA LEU A 586 -12.96 -7.90 -2.68
C LEU A 586 -14.42 -7.98 -3.10
N PHE A 587 -15.20 -6.92 -2.88
CA PHE A 587 -16.58 -6.84 -3.35
C PHE A 587 -16.65 -7.01 -4.87
N PHE A 588 -15.80 -6.31 -5.64
CA PHE A 588 -15.76 -6.44 -7.10
C PHE A 588 -15.35 -7.85 -7.53
N ILE A 589 -14.37 -8.47 -6.87
CA ILE A 589 -13.98 -9.85 -7.18
C ILE A 589 -15.12 -10.82 -6.89
N LEU A 590 -15.75 -10.73 -5.72
CA LEU A 590 -16.87 -11.60 -5.33
C LEU A 590 -18.09 -11.38 -6.22
N PHE A 591 -18.40 -10.14 -6.57
CA PHE A 591 -19.45 -9.80 -7.51
C PHE A 591 -19.17 -10.39 -8.90
N THR A 592 -17.92 -10.30 -9.35
CA THR A 592 -17.49 -10.82 -10.63
C THR A 592 -17.63 -12.35 -10.68
N ILE A 593 -17.09 -13.06 -9.69
CA ILE A 593 -17.21 -14.52 -9.57
C ILE A 593 -18.68 -14.93 -9.39
N GLY A 594 -19.41 -14.23 -8.52
CA GLY A 594 -20.83 -14.48 -8.25
C GLY A 594 -21.69 -14.29 -9.50
N SER A 595 -21.43 -13.25 -10.29
CA SER A 595 -22.13 -13.03 -11.56
C SER A 595 -21.85 -14.14 -12.57
N MET A 596 -20.63 -14.66 -12.64
CA MET A 596 -20.31 -15.83 -13.47
C MET A 596 -21.06 -17.08 -13.00
N VAL A 597 -21.04 -17.38 -11.69
CA VAL A 597 -21.73 -18.55 -11.12
C VAL A 597 -23.24 -18.44 -11.33
N PHE A 598 -23.81 -17.24 -11.15
CA PHE A 598 -25.23 -17.00 -11.37
C PHE A 598 -25.65 -17.19 -12.83
N VAL A 599 -24.85 -16.70 -13.78
CA VAL A 599 -25.07 -16.94 -15.23
C VAL A 599 -24.98 -18.44 -15.57
N ILE A 600 -24.10 -19.20 -14.89
CA ILE A 600 -24.01 -20.65 -15.03
C ILE A 600 -25.28 -21.32 -14.49
N PHE A 601 -25.73 -20.91 -13.29
CA PHE A 601 -26.87 -21.50 -12.60
C PHE A 601 -28.18 -21.29 -13.37
N LEU A 602 -28.49 -20.04 -13.74
CA LEU A 602 -29.73 -19.71 -14.47
C LEU A 602 -29.89 -20.48 -15.78
N LYS A 603 -28.77 -20.80 -16.45
CA LYS A 603 -28.83 -21.52 -17.73
C LYS A 603 -29.00 -23.02 -17.55
N LYS A 604 -28.46 -23.60 -16.47
CA LYS A 604 -28.66 -25.02 -16.14
C LYS A 604 -30.15 -25.33 -15.92
N ASP A 605 -30.88 -24.41 -15.30
CA ASP A 605 -32.33 -24.53 -15.12
C ASP A 605 -33.08 -24.33 -16.45
N ALA A 606 -32.61 -23.42 -17.31
CA ALA A 606 -33.22 -23.20 -18.64
C ALA A 606 -33.05 -24.38 -19.61
N ASP A 607 -31.94 -25.13 -19.54
CA ASP A 607 -31.71 -26.33 -20.36
C ASP A 607 -32.44 -27.59 -19.81
N GLN A 608 -33.03 -27.50 -18.61
CA GLN A 608 -33.82 -28.58 -17.98
C GLN A 608 -35.34 -28.41 -18.14
N ILE A 609 -35.80 -27.25 -18.65
CA ILE A 609 -37.19 -26.94 -19.00
C ILE A 609 -37.36 -27.14 -20.50
#